data_AF-A0A1E1WKI8-F1
#
_entry.id   AF-A0A1E1WKI8-F1
#
_cell.length_a   1.000
_cell.length_b   1.000
_cell.length_c   1.000
_cell.angle_alpha   90.00
_cell.angle_beta   90.00
_cell.angle_gamma   90.00
#
_symmetry.space_group_name_H-M   'P 1'
#
loop_
_entity.id
_entity.type
_entity.pdbx_description
1 polymer ?
#
loop_
_entity_poly.entity_id
_entity_poly.type
_entity_poly.pdbx_seq_one_letter_code
_entity_poly.pdbx_strand_id
1 'polypeptide(L)'
;EQVALDERHVLRIQHEDDKFSSDHYLADLYDDELLAPYLTAVPFWEASDFNKNAEFTDDEVAILKELPNKHYLLNKTEYRQVLFGLVDILYGYCYDKRTTLNESTVESSWTINKLSSTFSWFCVFKDIKHVLMACFRR
;
A
#
# COMPACT_ATOMS: atom_id res chain seq x y z
N GLU A 1 2.00 -22.19 12.16
CA GLU A 1 1.99 -20.76 12.56
C GLU A 1 3.37 -20.07 12.54
N GLN A 2 4.47 -20.74 12.18
CA GLN A 2 5.77 -20.07 12.05
C GLN A 2 6.35 -20.28 10.66
N VAL A 3 6.08 -19.34 9.75
CA VAL A 3 6.76 -19.22 8.46
C VAL A 3 7.88 -18.20 8.62
N ALA A 4 9.10 -18.58 8.24
CA ALA A 4 10.27 -17.71 8.33
C ALA A 4 10.13 -16.48 7.42
N LEU A 5 10.78 -15.36 7.76
CA LEU A 5 10.65 -14.12 6.99
C LEU A 5 11.02 -14.28 5.52
N ASP A 6 12.10 -15.00 5.23
CA ASP A 6 12.56 -15.22 3.86
C ASP A 6 11.61 -16.18 3.10
N GLU A 7 10.97 -17.12 3.81
CA GLU A 7 10.01 -18.06 3.22
C GLU A 7 8.68 -17.38 2.84
N ARG A 8 8.26 -16.35 3.58
CA ARG A 8 7.06 -15.55 3.25
C ARG A 8 7.13 -14.94 1.86
N HIS A 9 8.32 -14.49 1.43
CA HIS A 9 8.51 -13.93 0.08
C HIS A 9 8.29 -14.99 -1.00
N VAL A 10 8.80 -16.20 -0.80
CA VAL A 10 8.64 -17.31 -1.76
C VAL A 10 7.17 -17.69 -1.88
N LEU A 11 6.50 -17.90 -0.75
CA LEU A 11 5.08 -18.28 -0.72
C LEU A 11 4.18 -17.17 -1.30
N ARG A 12 4.48 -15.90 -1.01
CA ARG A 12 3.78 -14.76 -1.59
C ARG A 12 3.89 -14.76 -3.11
N ILE A 13 5.10 -14.89 -3.66
CA ILE A 13 5.33 -14.85 -5.10
C ILE A 13 4.57 -15.98 -5.79
N GLN A 14 4.63 -17.20 -5.22
CA GLN A 14 3.90 -18.35 -5.73
C GLN A 14 2.38 -18.09 -5.73
N HIS A 15 1.84 -17.56 -4.62
CA HIS A 15 0.42 -17.23 -4.54
C HIS A 15 0.00 -16.14 -5.54
N GLU A 16 0.85 -15.15 -5.77
CA GLU A 16 0.62 -14.10 -6.78
C GLU A 16 0.59 -14.68 -8.19
N ASP A 17 1.53 -15.57 -8.52
CA ASP A 17 1.57 -16.25 -9.82
C ASP A 17 0.34 -17.13 -10.02
N ASP A 18 -0.09 -17.86 -8.99
CA ASP A 18 -1.28 -18.71 -9.04
C ASP A 18 -2.58 -17.91 -9.14
N LYS A 19 -2.62 -16.69 -8.56
CA LYS A 19 -3.82 -15.86 -8.54
C LYS A 19 -3.94 -14.95 -9.76
N PHE A 20 -2.83 -14.66 -10.43
CA PHE A 20 -2.81 -13.81 -11.61
C PHE A 20 -3.65 -14.41 -12.76
N SER A 21 -4.44 -13.58 -13.41
CA SER A 21 -5.20 -13.96 -14.60
C SER A 21 -4.77 -13.11 -15.78
N SER A 22 -4.11 -13.73 -16.76
CA SER A 22 -3.72 -13.07 -18.00
C SER A 22 -4.92 -12.53 -18.78
N ASP A 23 -6.05 -13.23 -18.71
CA ASP A 23 -7.25 -12.85 -19.45
C ASP A 23 -7.87 -11.58 -18.88
N HIS A 24 -7.96 -11.44 -17.55
CA HIS A 24 -8.40 -10.20 -16.91
C HIS A 24 -7.44 -9.05 -17.20
N TYR A 25 -6.13 -9.29 -17.08
CA TYR A 25 -5.11 -8.28 -17.36
C TYR A 25 -5.18 -7.77 -18.81
N LEU A 26 -5.34 -8.67 -19.78
CA LEU A 26 -5.48 -8.30 -21.19
C LEU A 26 -6.80 -7.58 -21.47
N ALA A 27 -7.89 -7.97 -20.83
CA ALA A 27 -9.17 -7.27 -20.98
C ALA A 27 -9.06 -5.81 -20.50
N ASP A 28 -8.52 -5.59 -19.30
CA ASP A 28 -8.34 -4.25 -18.74
C ASP A 28 -7.38 -3.38 -19.60
N LEU A 29 -6.35 -3.99 -20.19
CA LEU A 29 -5.41 -3.29 -21.08
C LEU A 29 -6.07 -2.71 -22.34
N TYR A 30 -7.15 -3.32 -22.82
CA TYR A 30 -7.86 -2.90 -24.04
C TYR A 30 -9.17 -2.16 -23.77
N ASP A 31 -9.53 -1.92 -22.49
CA ASP A 31 -10.72 -1.17 -22.08
C ASP A 31 -10.33 0.21 -21.52
N ASP A 32 -9.88 1.09 -22.42
CA ASP A 32 -9.44 2.45 -22.08
C ASP A 32 -10.58 3.28 -21.44
N GLU A 33 -11.83 3.06 -21.88
CA GLU A 33 -12.99 3.81 -21.38
C GLU A 33 -13.26 3.51 -19.91
N LEU A 34 -13.12 2.24 -19.50
CA LEU A 34 -13.27 1.82 -18.10
C LEU A 34 -12.18 2.42 -17.21
N LEU A 35 -10.93 2.50 -17.69
CA LEU A 35 -9.79 2.98 -16.89
C LEU A 35 -9.66 4.51 -16.85
N ALA A 36 -10.18 5.22 -17.85
CA ALA A 36 -10.00 6.67 -18.01
C ALA A 36 -10.31 7.50 -16.75
N PRO A 37 -11.41 7.24 -15.99
CA PRO A 37 -11.69 8.00 -14.76
C PRO A 37 -10.59 7.88 -13.71
N TYR A 38 -9.99 6.69 -13.57
CA TYR A 38 -8.96 6.42 -12.55
C TYR A 38 -7.58 6.93 -12.97
N LEU A 39 -7.27 6.87 -14.28
CA LEU A 39 -6.02 7.40 -14.82
C LEU A 39 -5.97 8.93 -14.78
N THR A 40 -7.12 9.58 -14.96
CA THR A 40 -7.23 11.05 -14.90
C THR A 40 -7.56 11.60 -13.52
N ALA A 41 -7.85 10.72 -12.55
CA ALA A 41 -8.09 11.11 -11.17
C ALA A 41 -6.90 11.86 -10.58
N VAL A 42 -7.20 13.04 -10.02
CA VAL A 42 -6.25 13.86 -9.27
C VAL A 42 -6.43 13.57 -7.79
N PRO A 43 -5.38 13.15 -7.07
CA PRO A 43 -5.47 12.95 -5.63
C PRO A 43 -5.78 14.25 -4.90
N PHE A 44 -6.56 14.17 -3.81
CA PHE A 44 -6.95 15.34 -3.03
C PHE A 44 -5.74 16.13 -2.47
N TRP A 45 -4.59 15.49 -2.28
CA TRP A 45 -3.37 16.14 -1.79
C TRP A 45 -2.64 17.01 -2.81
N GLU A 46 -3.05 16.99 -4.08
CA GLU A 46 -2.55 17.94 -5.09
C GLU A 46 -3.27 19.29 -5.03
N ALA A 47 -4.33 19.40 -4.22
CA ALA A 47 -5.03 20.66 -4.04
C ALA A 47 -4.10 21.75 -3.47
N SER A 48 -4.24 22.98 -3.97
CA SER A 48 -3.30 24.08 -3.64
C SER A 48 -3.29 24.46 -2.16
N ASP A 49 -4.34 24.14 -1.43
CA ASP A 49 -4.54 24.36 0.00
C ASP A 49 -4.22 23.14 0.87
N PHE A 50 -3.88 22.01 0.24
CA PHE A 50 -3.48 20.81 0.96
C PHE A 50 -2.32 21.11 1.91
N ASN A 51 -2.51 20.77 3.18
CA ASN A 51 -1.49 20.86 4.22
C ASN A 51 -0.95 22.29 4.52
N LYS A 52 -1.63 23.36 4.09
CA LYS A 52 -1.24 24.74 4.44
C LYS A 52 -1.33 25.04 5.94
N ASN A 53 -2.33 24.45 6.60
CA ASN A 53 -2.51 24.47 8.05
C ASN A 53 -2.55 23.01 8.51
N ALA A 54 -1.38 22.38 8.60
CA ALA A 54 -1.13 20.97 8.91
C ALA A 54 -1.59 20.53 10.31
N GLU A 55 -2.73 21.00 10.78
CA GLU A 55 -3.30 20.65 12.07
C GLU A 55 -4.09 19.36 11.94
N PHE A 56 -3.82 18.42 12.83
CA PHE A 56 -4.64 17.21 12.96
C PHE A 56 -6.02 17.59 13.48
N THR A 57 -7.04 16.96 12.93
CA THR A 57 -8.40 16.99 13.46
C THR A 57 -8.46 16.36 14.85
N ASP A 58 -9.50 16.67 15.63
CA ASP A 58 -9.70 16.08 16.96
C ASP A 58 -9.75 14.54 16.92
N ASP A 59 -10.32 13.98 15.85
CA ASP A 59 -10.40 12.53 15.62
C ASP A 59 -9.02 11.93 15.34
N GLU A 60 -8.20 12.58 14.49
CA GLU A 60 -6.81 12.14 14.26
C GLU A 60 -5.97 12.24 15.52
N VAL A 61 -6.13 13.30 16.31
CA VAL A 61 -5.47 13.44 17.61
C VAL A 61 -5.92 12.33 18.57
N ALA A 62 -7.20 11.96 18.56
CA ALA A 62 -7.69 10.85 19.37
C ALA A 62 -7.02 9.52 18.97
N ILE A 63 -6.91 9.22 17.68
CA ILE A 63 -6.21 8.04 17.16
C ILE A 63 -4.73 8.06 17.58
N LEU A 64 -4.05 9.20 17.45
CA LEU A 64 -2.64 9.33 17.82
C LEU A 64 -2.40 9.10 19.32
N LYS A 65 -3.37 9.42 20.18
CA LYS A 65 -3.31 9.13 21.63
C LYS A 65 -3.39 7.65 21.97
N GLU A 66 -3.95 6.81 21.07
CA GLU A 66 -4.00 5.37 21.25
C GLU A 66 -2.64 4.69 20.97
N LEU A 67 -1.74 5.38 20.26
CA LEU A 67 -0.43 4.85 19.93
C LEU A 67 0.44 4.74 21.19
N PRO A 68 1.18 3.63 21.35
CA PRO A 68 2.02 3.44 22.52
C PRO A 68 3.20 4.41 22.50
N ASN A 69 3.43 5.11 23.60
CA ASN A 69 4.61 5.96 23.78
C ASN A 69 5.86 5.11 24.04
N LYS A 70 6.50 4.62 22.96
CA LYS A 70 7.66 3.74 22.98
C LYS A 70 8.82 4.35 22.19
N HIS A 71 10.03 4.13 22.68
CA HIS A 71 11.26 4.46 21.97
C HIS A 71 11.79 3.20 21.27
N TYR A 72 12.06 3.29 19.97
CA TYR A 72 12.55 2.18 19.17
C TYR A 72 14.04 2.34 18.90
N LEU A 73 14.84 1.34 19.26
CA LEU A 73 16.28 1.30 18.99
C LEU A 73 16.51 0.47 17.72
N LEU A 74 16.38 1.11 16.56
CA LEU A 74 16.56 0.46 15.26
C LEU A 74 18.00 0.64 14.76
N ASN A 75 18.59 -0.45 14.28
CA ASN A 75 19.82 -0.34 13.51
C ASN A 75 19.55 0.21 12.10
N LYS A 76 20.61 0.57 11.35
CA LYS A 76 20.48 1.16 10.01
C LYS A 76 19.71 0.27 9.02
N THR A 77 19.83 -1.05 9.16
CA THR A 77 19.13 -2.01 8.29
C THR A 77 17.65 -2.06 8.62
N GLU A 78 17.30 -2.20 9.90
CA GLU A 78 15.91 -2.20 10.37
C GLU A 78 15.19 -0.91 10.03
N TYR A 79 15.86 0.24 10.20
CA TYR A 79 15.29 1.54 9.83
C TYR A 79 14.92 1.60 8.33
N ARG A 80 15.81 1.09 7.45
CA ARG A 80 15.50 1.00 6.01
C ARG A 80 14.35 0.05 5.72
N GLN A 81 14.31 -1.10 6.40
CA GLN A 81 13.22 -2.06 6.25
C GLN A 81 11.86 -1.47 6.63
N VAL A 82 11.80 -0.68 7.70
CA VAL A 82 10.60 0.05 8.11
C VAL A 82 10.18 1.06 7.04
N LEU A 83 11.13 1.84 6.50
CA LEU A 83 10.83 2.78 5.42
C LEU A 83 10.32 2.07 4.15
N PHE A 84 10.87 0.91 3.80
CA PHE A 84 10.38 0.11 2.68
C PHE A 84 8.96 -0.41 2.91
N GLY A 85 8.64 -0.84 4.13
CA GLY A 85 7.27 -1.20 4.50
C GLY A 85 6.32 -0.01 4.42
N LEU A 86 6.77 1.19 4.81
CA LEU A 86 5.98 2.41 4.67
C LEU A 86 5.69 2.74 3.20
N VAL A 87 6.66 2.59 2.30
CA VAL A 87 6.45 2.79 0.85
C VAL A 87 5.41 1.79 0.31
N ASP A 88 5.50 0.52 0.70
CA ASP A 88 4.53 -0.53 0.30
C ASP A 88 3.10 -0.21 0.79
N ILE A 89 2.95 0.25 2.04
CA ILE A 89 1.66 0.66 2.60
C ILE A 89 1.10 1.90 1.90
N LEU A 90 1.95 2.91 1.68
CA LEU A 90 1.55 4.15 1.00
C LEU A 90 1.16 3.89 -0.47
N TYR A 91 1.81 2.95 -1.15
CA TYR A 91 1.40 2.53 -2.49
C TYR A 91 -0.05 2.01 -2.49
N GLY A 92 -0.39 1.11 -1.56
CA GLY A 92 -1.76 0.60 -1.42
C GLY A 92 -2.76 1.72 -1.13
N TYR A 93 -2.42 2.65 -0.24
CA TYR A 93 -3.25 3.82 0.06
C TYR A 93 -3.46 4.73 -1.16
N CYS A 94 -2.40 5.02 -1.92
CA CYS A 94 -2.50 5.82 -3.14
C CYS A 94 -3.33 5.13 -4.22
N TYR A 95 -3.20 3.81 -4.36
CA TYR A 95 -4.02 3.03 -5.28
C TYR A 95 -5.50 3.09 -4.89
N ASP A 96 -5.82 2.90 -3.60
CA ASP A 96 -7.19 3.05 -3.09
C ASP A 96 -7.75 4.44 -3.44
N LYS A 97 -7.05 5.51 -3.06
CA LYS A 97 -7.51 6.87 -3.35
C LYS A 97 -7.68 7.15 -4.85
N ARG A 98 -6.88 6.54 -5.71
CA ARG A 98 -7.07 6.62 -7.17
C ARG A 98 -8.31 5.87 -7.63
N THR A 99 -8.48 4.63 -7.21
CA THR A 99 -9.56 3.74 -7.68
C THR A 99 -10.91 4.04 -7.06
N THR A 100 -10.94 4.70 -5.91
CA THR A 100 -12.16 5.19 -5.27
C THR A 100 -12.41 6.68 -5.48
N LEU A 101 -11.63 7.34 -6.36
CA LEU A 101 -11.77 8.76 -6.68
C LEU A 101 -11.76 9.66 -5.44
N ASN A 102 -10.83 9.38 -4.52
CA ASN A 102 -10.61 10.00 -3.21
C ASN A 102 -11.61 9.63 -2.09
N GLU A 103 -12.73 8.98 -2.40
CA GLU A 103 -13.76 8.61 -1.43
C GLU A 103 -13.56 7.17 -0.95
N SER A 104 -13.08 6.95 0.28
CA SER A 104 -12.87 5.58 0.77
C SER A 104 -14.20 4.83 0.92
N THR A 105 -14.18 3.54 0.61
CA THR A 105 -15.35 2.65 0.65
C THR A 105 -15.15 1.55 1.70
N VAL A 106 -16.14 0.69 1.88
CA VAL A 106 -16.03 -0.50 2.74
C VAL A 106 -14.91 -1.46 2.29
N GLU A 107 -14.51 -1.40 1.01
CA GLU A 107 -13.44 -2.22 0.44
C GLU A 107 -12.04 -1.58 0.57
N SER A 108 -11.94 -0.30 0.97
CA SER A 108 -10.65 0.40 0.99
C SER A 108 -9.60 -0.27 1.86
N SER A 109 -9.97 -0.63 3.09
CA SER A 109 -9.07 -1.36 3.99
C SER A 109 -8.65 -2.72 3.43
N TRP A 110 -9.56 -3.39 2.71
CA TRP A 110 -9.26 -4.67 2.07
C TRP A 110 -8.31 -4.50 0.90
N THR A 111 -8.55 -3.52 0.03
CA THR A 111 -7.69 -3.18 -1.12
C THR A 111 -6.28 -2.82 -0.67
N ILE A 112 -6.14 -1.94 0.33
CA ILE A 112 -4.83 -1.55 0.87
C ILE A 112 -4.09 -2.76 1.46
N ASN A 113 -4.79 -3.60 2.25
CA ASN A 113 -4.20 -4.80 2.83
C ASN A 113 -3.76 -5.79 1.74
N LYS A 114 -4.59 -5.96 0.69
CA LYS A 114 -4.27 -6.83 -0.43
C LYS A 114 -3.08 -6.32 -1.22
N LEU A 115 -2.95 -5.04 -1.50
CA LEU A 115 -1.80 -4.52 -2.24
C LEU A 115 -0.52 -4.54 -1.40
N SER A 116 -0.60 -4.13 -0.13
CA SER A 116 0.56 -4.12 0.76
C SER A 116 0.99 -5.52 1.15
N SER A 117 2.17 -5.93 0.69
CA SER A 117 2.78 -7.20 1.12
C SER A 117 3.25 -7.17 2.58
N THR A 118 3.48 -5.97 3.12
CA THR A 118 3.77 -5.73 4.54
C THR A 118 2.57 -6.12 5.41
N PHE A 119 1.34 -5.86 4.96
CA PHE A 119 0.13 -6.24 5.70
C PHE A 119 -0.36 -7.66 5.39
N SER A 120 -0.48 -8.04 4.11
CA SER A 120 -1.09 -9.33 3.74
C SER A 120 -0.18 -10.54 3.94
N TRP A 121 1.14 -10.36 3.77
CA TRP A 121 2.13 -11.44 3.85
C TRP A 121 3.17 -11.23 4.93
N PHE A 122 3.11 -10.12 5.67
CA PHE A 122 4.09 -9.74 6.69
C PHE A 122 5.53 -9.81 6.16
N CYS A 123 5.71 -9.37 4.92
CA CYS A 123 7.00 -9.33 4.24
C CYS A 123 7.88 -8.20 4.78
N VAL A 124 9.18 -8.49 4.90
CA VAL A 124 10.21 -7.48 5.21
C VAL A 124 11.10 -7.33 3.98
N PHE A 125 11.09 -6.14 3.38
CA PHE A 125 11.85 -5.86 2.17
C PHE A 125 13.29 -5.44 2.49
N LYS A 126 14.25 -5.91 1.69
CA LYS A 126 15.67 -5.56 1.84
C LYS A 126 16.12 -4.51 0.82
N ASP A 127 15.29 -4.22 -0.19
CA ASP A 127 15.61 -3.37 -1.32
C ASP A 127 14.34 -2.80 -1.95
N ILE A 128 14.43 -1.56 -2.46
CA ILE A 128 13.29 -0.81 -3.00
C ILE A 128 12.75 -1.42 -4.30
N LYS A 129 13.60 -2.04 -5.12
CA LYS A 129 13.14 -2.67 -6.37
C LYS A 129 12.18 -3.81 -6.06
N HIS A 130 12.45 -4.58 -5.00
CA HIS A 130 11.56 -5.65 -4.56
C HIS A 130 10.22 -5.14 -4.02
N VAL A 131 10.22 -3.97 -3.37
CA VAL A 131 8.96 -3.29 -2.96
C VAL A 131 8.13 -2.97 -4.19
N LEU A 132 8.72 -2.26 -5.15
CA LEU A 132 8.00 -1.83 -6.37
C LEU A 132 7.51 -3.02 -7.20
N MET A 133 8.31 -4.08 -7.34
CA MET A 133 7.88 -5.30 -8.03
C MET A 133 6.71 -6.00 -7.30
N ALA A 134 6.69 -5.97 -5.97
CA ALA A 134 5.57 -6.50 -5.19
C ALA A 134 4.31 -5.65 -5.38
N CYS A 135 4.45 -4.32 -5.33
CA CYS A 135 3.37 -3.36 -5.57
C CYS A 135 2.74 -3.51 -6.96
N PHE A 136 3.51 -3.69 -8.02
CA PHE A 136 2.97 -3.77 -9.39
C PHE A 136 2.39 -5.13 -9.76
N ARG A 137 2.79 -6.22 -9.09
CA ARG A 137 2.27 -7.57 -9.36
C ARG A 137 0.94 -7.85 -8.64
N ARG A 138 0.56 -7.01 -7.69
CA ARG A 138 -0.63 -7.16 -6.84
C ARG A 138 -1.63 -6.08 -7.17
#